data_AF-A0A151J282-F1
#
_entry.id   AF-A0A151J282-F1
#
_cell.length_a   1.000
_cell.length_b   1.000
_cell.length_c   1.000
_cell.angle_alpha   90.00
_cell.angle_beta   90.00
_cell.angle_gamma   90.00
#
_symmetry.space_group_name_H-M   'P 1'
#
loop_
_entity.id
_entity.type
_entity.pdbx_description
1 polymer ?
#
loop_
_entity_poly.entity_id
_entity_poly.type
_entity_poly.pdbx_seq_one_letter_code
_entity_poly.pdbx_strand_id
1 'polypeptide(L)'
;LRTIDHNISRITLHKLRDHLWYLSPEAIALVFFDLNLPLELKQKMIDALNCESCDENINRVLIKDEKISDFMQKGFEYFVSAEIKNFFKRF
;
A
#
# COMPACT_ATOMS: atom_id res chain seq x y z
N LEU A 1 -22.01 -16.01 19.41
CA LEU A 1 -21.42 -15.94 18.04
C LEU A 1 -21.74 -14.58 17.45
N ARG A 2 -20.74 -13.81 17.00
CA ARG A 2 -21.00 -12.57 16.24
C ARG A 2 -21.28 -12.98 14.80
N THR A 3 -22.52 -12.80 14.35
CA THR A 3 -22.89 -13.02 12.95
C THR A 3 -22.48 -11.78 12.16
N ILE A 4 -21.63 -11.95 11.15
CA ILE A 4 -21.25 -10.85 10.26
C ILE A 4 -22.36 -10.66 9.24
N ASP A 5 -22.92 -9.45 9.16
CA ASP A 5 -23.83 -9.09 8.08
C ASP A 5 -23.03 -8.96 6.78
N HIS A 6 -23.27 -9.88 5.84
CA HIS A 6 -22.52 -9.95 4.59
C HIS A 6 -22.78 -8.73 3.69
N ASN A 7 -23.98 -8.14 3.73
CA ASN A 7 -24.30 -6.98 2.92
C ASN A 7 -23.59 -5.73 3.44
N ILE A 8 -23.63 -5.50 4.75
CA ILE A 8 -22.91 -4.39 5.38
C ILE A 8 -21.41 -4.54 5.17
N SER A 9 -20.87 -5.75 5.35
CA SER A 9 -19.46 -6.06 5.12
C SER A 9 -19.04 -5.73 3.67
N ARG A 10 -19.80 -6.21 2.69
CA ARG A 10 -19.53 -5.94 1.26
C ARG A 10 -19.56 -4.44 0.94
N ILE A 11 -20.61 -3.72 1.35
CA ILE A 11 -20.72 -2.27 1.07
C ILE A 11 -19.55 -1.51 1.71
N THR A 12 -19.16 -1.91 2.92
CA THR A 12 -18.04 -1.28 3.64
C THR A 12 -16.72 -1.51 2.90
N LEU A 13 -16.44 -2.74 2.45
CA LEU A 13 -15.24 -3.06 1.68
C LEU A 13 -15.15 -2.26 0.39
N HIS A 14 -16.25 -2.14 -0.37
CA HIS A 14 -16.28 -1.33 -1.60
C HIS A 14 -15.95 0.13 -1.30
N LYS A 15 -16.53 0.69 -0.23
CA LYS A 15 -16.27 2.09 0.15
C LYS A 15 -14.81 2.31 0.55
N LEU A 16 -14.22 1.40 1.32
CA LEU A 16 -12.82 1.51 1.76
C LEU A 16 -11.83 1.34 0.61
N ARG A 17 -12.08 0.38 -0.29
CA ARG A 17 -11.29 0.15 -1.52
C ARG A 17 -11.15 1.43 -2.35
N ASP A 18 -12.23 2.18 -2.50
CA ASP A 18 -12.23 3.41 -3.31
C ASP A 18 -11.54 4.60 -2.61
N HIS A 19 -11.20 4.47 -1.32
CA HIS A 19 -10.57 5.51 -0.49
C HIS A 19 -9.07 5.29 -0.25
N LEU A 20 -8.40 4.45 -1.04
CA LEU A 20 -6.97 4.15 -0.89
C LEU A 20 -6.03 5.21 -1.52
N TRP A 21 -6.52 6.43 -1.75
CA TRP A 21 -5.76 7.53 -2.36
C TRP A 21 -4.55 7.99 -1.53
N TYR A 22 -4.53 7.67 -0.23
CA TYR A 22 -3.43 7.97 0.68
C TYR A 22 -2.23 7.03 0.52
N LEU A 23 -2.31 5.99 -0.33
CA LEU A 23 -1.20 5.09 -0.63
C LEU A 23 -0.35 5.59 -1.81
N SER A 24 -0.19 6.92 -1.94
CA SER A 24 0.66 7.52 -2.97
C SER A 24 2.15 7.25 -2.68
N PRO A 25 3.02 7.25 -3.70
CA PRO A 25 4.46 7.09 -3.50
C PRO A 25 5.05 8.03 -2.43
N GLU A 26 4.61 9.29 -2.38
CA GLU A 26 5.08 10.25 -1.38
C GLU A 26 4.65 9.88 0.05
N ALA A 27 3.41 9.44 0.23
CA ALA A 27 2.94 9.00 1.54
C ALA A 27 3.71 7.76 2.01
N ILE A 28 3.99 6.81 1.12
CA ILE A 28 4.83 5.65 1.41
C ILE A 28 6.28 6.05 1.68
N ALA A 29 6.80 7.08 1.01
CA ALA A 29 8.14 7.61 1.29
C ALA A 29 8.26 8.13 2.74
N LEU A 30 7.20 8.73 3.28
CA LEU A 30 7.18 9.21 4.66
C LEU A 30 7.20 8.07 5.69
N VAL A 31 6.72 6.88 5.33
CA VAL A 31 6.71 5.69 6.21
C VAL A 31 8.13 5.25 6.59
N PHE A 32 9.15 5.55 5.77
CA PHE A 32 10.56 5.29 6.15
C PHE A 32 10.96 6.00 7.46
N PHE A 33 10.34 7.14 7.77
CA PHE A 33 10.61 7.93 8.97
C PHE A 33 9.71 7.56 10.17
N ASP A 34 8.74 6.65 10.02
CA ASP A 34 7.89 6.22 11.13
C ASP A 34 8.71 5.40 12.14
N LEU A 35 8.81 5.89 13.38
CA LEU A 35 9.53 5.23 14.47
C LEU A 35 8.78 3.99 15.01
N ASN A 36 7.47 3.89 14.75
CA ASN A 36 6.66 2.77 15.20
C ASN A 36 6.72 1.58 14.23
N LEU A 37 7.26 1.78 13.02
CA LEU A 37 7.37 0.71 12.04
C LEU A 37 8.56 -0.21 12.38
N PRO A 38 8.35 -1.54 12.48
CA PRO A 38 9.41 -2.50 12.71
C PRO A 38 10.55 -2.40 11.68
N LEU A 39 11.77 -2.65 12.14
CA LEU A 39 12.97 -2.56 11.29
C LEU A 39 12.91 -3.54 10.12
N GLU A 40 12.36 -4.73 10.33
CA GLU A 40 12.23 -5.78 9.31
C GLU A 40 11.34 -5.32 8.15
N LEU A 41 10.28 -4.55 8.44
CA LEU A 41 9.41 -3.98 7.40
C LEU A 41 10.14 -2.88 6.63
N LYS A 42 10.93 -2.03 7.30
CA LYS A 42 11.76 -1.04 6.62
C LYS A 42 12.80 -1.68 5.69
N GLN A 43 13.41 -2.79 6.11
CA GLN A 43 14.33 -3.55 5.27
C GLN A 43 13.65 -4.07 4.00
N LYS A 44 12.45 -4.68 4.13
CA LYS A 44 11.67 -5.11 2.96
C LYS A 44 11.32 -3.96 2.02
N MET A 45 11.02 -2.78 2.56
CA MET A 45 10.76 -1.59 1.74
C MET A 45 12.01 -1.12 0.99
N ILE A 46 13.19 -1.18 1.62
CA ILE A 46 14.48 -0.88 0.95
C ILE A 46 14.75 -1.90 -0.16
N ASP A 47 14.54 -3.19 0.10
CA ASP A 47 14.73 -4.24 -0.90
C ASP A 47 13.81 -4.03 -2.11
N ALA A 48 12.53 -3.73 -1.86
CA ALA A 48 11.57 -3.39 -2.90
C ALA A 48 11.97 -2.13 -3.68
N LEU A 49 12.54 -1.11 -3.02
CA LEU A 49 13.01 0.12 -3.66
C LEU A 49 14.19 -0.13 -4.62
N ASN A 50 14.99 -1.16 -4.34
CA ASN A 50 16.15 -1.55 -5.14
C ASN A 50 15.80 -2.54 -6.25
N CYS A 51 14.70 -3.27 -6.13
CA CYS A 51 14.13 -4.04 -7.23
C CYS A 51 13.50 -3.09 -8.27
N GLU A 52 14.09 -3.01 -9.46
CA GLU A 52 13.55 -2.28 -10.62
C GLU A 52 12.31 -2.99 -11.22
N SER A 53 11.26 -3.20 -10.42
CA SER A 53 10.03 -3.81 -10.93
C SER A 53 9.08 -2.76 -11.54
N CYS A 54 8.60 -3.09 -12.75
CA CYS A 54 8.07 -2.20 -13.78
C CYS A 54 6.58 -1.80 -13.67
N ASP A 55 6.04 -1.51 -12.50
CA ASP A 55 4.68 -0.93 -12.45
C ASP A 55 4.76 0.60 -12.37
N GLU A 56 4.60 1.21 -13.55
CA GLU A 56 4.48 2.65 -13.74
C GLU A 56 3.21 3.16 -13.05
N ASN A 57 3.37 4.12 -12.13
CA ASN A 57 2.31 4.91 -11.54
C ASN A 57 1.28 4.17 -10.66
N ILE A 58 1.63 3.94 -9.39
CA ILE A 58 0.64 3.67 -8.32
C ILE A 58 0.02 4.99 -7.83
N ASN A 59 -0.37 5.90 -8.73
CA ASN A 59 -1.11 7.10 -8.33
C ASN A 59 -2.54 6.77 -7.88
N ARG A 60 -3.02 5.54 -8.18
CA ARG A 60 -4.31 5.06 -7.69
C ARG A 60 -4.33 3.53 -7.57
N VAL A 61 -4.45 3.05 -6.32
CA VAL A 61 -4.65 1.64 -6.02
C VAL A 61 -6.08 1.24 -6.40
N LEU A 62 -6.25 0.53 -7.51
CA LEU A 62 -7.53 0.01 -7.99
C LEU A 62 -7.59 -1.52 -7.81
N ILE A 63 -8.23 -2.00 -6.74
CA ILE A 63 -8.23 -3.43 -6.38
C ILE A 63 -9.53 -4.10 -6.79
N LYS A 64 -9.57 -4.95 -7.81
CA LYS A 64 -10.78 -5.72 -8.13
C LYS A 64 -11.26 -6.56 -6.93
N ASP A 65 -12.56 -6.78 -6.80
CA ASP A 65 -13.16 -7.47 -5.64
C ASP A 65 -12.54 -8.86 -5.41
N GLU A 66 -12.30 -9.59 -6.50
CA GLU A 66 -11.63 -10.89 -6.51
C GLU A 66 -10.18 -10.88 -5.97
N LYS A 67 -9.53 -9.71 -5.95
CA LYS A 67 -8.16 -9.53 -5.47
C LYS A 67 -8.08 -8.91 -4.07
N ILE A 68 -9.20 -8.58 -3.43
CA ILE A 68 -9.20 -7.94 -2.10
C ILE A 68 -8.51 -8.84 -1.06
N SER A 69 -8.78 -10.15 -1.08
CA SER A 69 -8.15 -11.09 -0.14
C SER A 69 -6.62 -11.10 -0.28
N ASP A 70 -6.11 -11.12 -1.51
CA ASP A 70 -4.68 -11.10 -1.79
C ASP A 70 -4.06 -9.74 -1.44
N PHE A 71 -4.79 -8.66 -1.68
CA PHE A 71 -4.38 -7.31 -1.33
C PHE A 71 -4.21 -7.12 0.18
N MET A 72 -5.12 -7.68 0.98
CA MET A 72 -5.04 -7.61 2.45
C MET A 72 -3.81 -8.33 3.03
N GLN A 73 -3.14 -9.17 2.25
CA GLN A 73 -1.90 -9.85 2.64
C GLN A 73 -0.65 -9.06 2.27
N LYS A 74 -0.78 -7.94 1.54
CA LYS A 74 0.34 -7.10 1.11
C LYS A 74 0.81 -6.20 2.25
N GLY A 75 2.12 -6.15 2.45
CA GLY A 75 2.78 -5.21 3.35
C GLY A 75 3.14 -3.89 2.66
N PHE A 76 3.83 -3.01 3.39
CA PHE A 76 4.26 -1.71 2.88
C PHE A 76 5.17 -1.81 1.66
N GLU A 77 5.98 -2.87 1.58
CA GLU A 77 6.87 -3.16 0.45
C GLU A 77 6.14 -3.26 -0.89
N TYR A 78 4.85 -3.63 -0.89
CA TYR A 78 4.05 -3.71 -2.11
C TYR A 78 3.75 -2.34 -2.73
N PHE A 79 3.73 -1.29 -1.92
CA PHE A 79 3.46 0.07 -2.36
C PHE A 79 4.73 0.86 -2.67
N VAL A 80 5.90 0.22 -2.53
CA VAL A 80 7.17 0.85 -2.86
C VAL A 80 7.34 0.84 -4.38
N SER A 81 7.42 2.03 -4.97
CA SER A 81 7.71 2.22 -6.40
C SER A 81 9.03 2.96 -6.60
N ALA A 82 9.57 2.92 -7.81
CA ALA A 82 10.77 3.67 -8.16
C ALA A 82 10.57 5.20 -8.02
N GLU A 83 9.33 5.69 -8.08
CA GLU A 83 8.97 7.11 -7.96
C GLU A 83 9.28 7.66 -6.56
N ILE A 84 9.32 6.81 -5.54
CA ILE A 84 9.73 7.17 -4.18
C ILE A 84 11.14 7.77 -4.17
N LYS A 85 12.06 7.28 -5.02
CA LYS A 85 13.41 7.85 -5.15
C LYS A 85 13.36 9.32 -5.60
N ASN A 86 12.38 9.68 -6.43
CA ASN A 86 12.22 11.05 -6.89
C ASN A 86 11.73 11.97 -5.77
N PHE A 87 10.89 11.47 -4.85
CA PHE A 87 10.50 12.22 -3.66
C PHE A 87 11.73 12.57 -2.81
N PHE A 88 12.62 11.61 -2.55
CA PHE A 88 13.84 11.86 -1.79
C PHE A 88 14.86 12.76 -2.48
N LYS A 89 14.83 12.87 -3.82
CA LYS A 89 15.70 13.81 -4.56
C LYS A 89 15.22 15.27 -4.52
N ARG A 90 13.96 15.52 -4.13
CA ARG A 90 13.39 16.89 -4.08
C ARG A 90 13.79 17.67 -2.83
N PHE A 91 14.25 16.97 -1.79
CA PHE A 91 14.69 17.51 -0.51
C PHE A 91 16.17 17.19 -0.30
#